data_AF-A0A4D8Q7T2-F1
#
_entry.id   AF-A0A4D8Q7T2-F1
#
_cell.length_a   1.000
_cell.length_b   1.000
_cell.length_c   1.000
_cell.angle_alpha   90.00
_cell.angle_beta   90.00
_cell.angle_gamma   90.00
#
_symmetry.space_group_name_H-M   'P 1'
#
loop_
_entity.id
_entity.type
_entity.pdbx_description
1 polymer ?
#
loop_
_entity_poly.entity_id
_entity_poly.type
_entity_poly.pdbx_seq_one_letter_code
_entity_poly.pdbx_strand_id
1 'polypeptide(L)'
;MPAFLAVCAAFGLSASGWNGLFVSEVARLAPSGRAGEATGGMLAIAYAGLVIGPALFSLLVAGGFGYSAGYLAAAAVALAGAAALVIPLPPAPTPDLSTAAKDTPCA
;
A
#
# COMPACT_ATOMS: atom_id res chain seq x y z
N MET A 1 33.66 -4.86 4.81
CA MET A 1 32.88 -4.05 3.86
C MET A 1 31.79 -4.83 3.10
N PRO A 2 32.03 -6.01 2.48
CA PRO A 2 31.04 -6.63 1.58
C PRO A 2 29.78 -7.14 2.30
N ALA A 3 29.91 -7.66 3.52
CA ALA A 3 28.77 -8.07 4.33
C ALA A 3 27.82 -6.90 4.66
N PHE A 4 28.36 -5.70 4.91
CA PHE A 4 27.57 -4.50 5.13
C PHE A 4 26.82 -4.09 3.86
N LEU A 5 27.48 -4.11 2.69
CA LEU A 5 26.84 -3.82 1.41
C LEU A 5 25.75 -4.84 1.06
N ALA A 6 25.96 -6.12 1.37
CA ALA A 6 24.95 -7.15 1.16
C ALA A 6 23.71 -6.93 2.04
N VAL A 7 23.90 -6.57 3.31
CA VAL A 7 22.80 -6.22 4.23
C VAL A 7 22.08 -4.96 3.75
N CYS A 8 22.80 -3.91 3.37
CA CYS A 8 22.20 -2.70 2.81
C CYS A 8 21.42 -2.96 1.52
N ALA A 9 21.94 -3.83 0.64
CA ALA A 9 21.27 -4.21 -0.60
C ALA A 9 19.99 -5.00 -0.32
N ALA A 10 20.04 -6.02 0.54
CA ALA A 10 18.87 -6.79 0.94
C ALA A 10 17.83 -5.91 1.64
N PHE A 11 18.26 -5.02 2.52
CA PHE A 11 17.39 -4.08 3.22
C PHE A 11 16.77 -3.07 2.25
N GLY A 12 17.54 -2.53 1.30
CA GLY A 12 17.01 -1.63 0.27
C GLY A 12 15.97 -2.33 -0.62
N LEU A 13 16.24 -3.58 -1.01
CA LEU A 13 15.33 -4.37 -1.84
C LEU A 13 14.01 -4.67 -1.12
N SER A 14 14.06 -5.06 0.16
CA SER A 14 12.87 -5.44 0.93
C SER A 14 12.15 -4.27 1.60
N ALA A 15 12.86 -3.33 2.21
CA ALA A 15 12.28 -2.21 2.95
C ALA A 15 11.89 -1.02 2.05
N SER A 16 12.57 -0.81 0.92
CA SER A 16 12.32 0.32 0.02
C SER A 16 11.89 -0.07 -1.39
N GLY A 17 12.22 -1.29 -1.85
CA GLY A 17 11.90 -1.77 -3.21
C GLY A 17 10.42 -1.91 -3.51
N TRP A 18 9.56 -1.95 -2.50
CA TRP A 18 8.11 -2.02 -2.68
C TRP A 18 7.50 -0.77 -3.35
N ASN A 19 8.09 0.42 -3.17
CA ASN A 19 7.54 1.66 -3.72
C ASN A 19 7.51 1.66 -5.26
N GLY A 20 8.58 1.16 -5.90
CA GLY A 20 8.68 1.09 -7.35
C GLY A 20 7.71 0.07 -7.95
N LEU A 21 7.65 -1.13 -7.35
CA LEU A 21 6.72 -2.19 -7.75
C LEU A 21 5.27 -1.73 -7.62
N PHE A 22 4.94 -1.07 -6.52
CA PHE A 22 3.59 -0.60 -6.25
C PHE A 22 3.15 0.45 -7.28
N VAL A 23 3.98 1.44 -7.58
CA VAL A 23 3.68 2.44 -8.61
C VAL A 23 3.60 1.80 -10.00
N SER A 24 4.50 0.86 -10.33
CA SER A 24 4.45 0.17 -11.63
C SER A 24 3.20 -0.70 -11.80
N GLU A 25 2.76 -1.38 -10.74
CA GLU A 25 1.53 -2.19 -10.77
C GLU A 25 0.28 -1.30 -10.85
N VAL A 26 0.25 -0.18 -10.11
CA VAL A 26 -0.85 0.78 -10.20
C VAL A 26 -0.94 1.38 -11.61
N ALA A 27 0.21 1.72 -12.23
CA ALA A 27 0.24 2.19 -13.60
C ALA A 27 -0.19 1.10 -14.61
N ARG A 28 0.19 -0.16 -14.37
CA ARG A 28 -0.20 -1.31 -15.21
C ARG A 28 -1.69 -1.63 -15.13
N LEU A 29 -2.30 -1.46 -13.95
CA LEU A 29 -3.72 -1.69 -13.71
C LEU A 29 -4.61 -0.48 -14.07
N ALA A 30 -4.01 0.69 -14.30
CA ALA A 30 -4.75 1.91 -14.61
C ALA A 30 -5.44 1.82 -15.99
N PRO A 31 -6.70 2.30 -16.11
CA PRO A 31 -7.35 2.47 -17.40
C PRO A 31 -6.53 3.35 -18.35
N SER A 32 -6.63 3.10 -19.65
CA SER A 32 -5.94 3.88 -20.68
C SER A 32 -6.23 5.37 -20.52
N GLY A 33 -5.16 6.18 -20.49
CA GLY A 33 -5.25 7.63 -20.31
C GLY A 33 -5.48 8.12 -18.87
N ARG A 34 -5.68 7.24 -17.89
CA ARG A 34 -5.95 7.61 -16.48
C ARG A 34 -4.85 7.20 -15.49
N ALA A 35 -3.66 6.87 -15.99
CA ALA A 35 -2.52 6.49 -15.16
C ALA A 35 -2.17 7.57 -14.11
N GLY A 36 -2.20 8.85 -14.51
CA GLY A 36 -1.93 9.97 -13.58
C GLY A 36 -2.93 10.05 -12.42
N GLU A 37 -4.22 9.84 -12.68
CA GLU A 37 -5.26 9.83 -11.63
C GLU A 37 -5.12 8.63 -10.69
N ALA A 38 -4.86 7.43 -11.24
CA ALA A 38 -4.69 6.22 -10.46
C ALA A 38 -3.46 6.30 -9.53
N THR A 39 -2.32 6.75 -10.08
CA THR A 39 -1.09 6.94 -9.30
C THR A 39 -1.25 8.07 -8.28
N GLY A 40 -1.89 9.19 -8.64
CA GLY A 40 -2.13 10.30 -7.72
C GLY A 40 -3.05 9.92 -6.55
N GLY A 41 -4.14 9.20 -6.80
CA GLY A 41 -5.05 8.71 -5.77
C GLY A 41 -4.40 7.73 -4.80
N MET A 42 -3.58 6.81 -5.32
CA MET A 42 -2.78 5.89 -4.51
C MET A 42 -1.80 6.65 -3.60
N LEU A 43 -1.05 7.60 -4.16
CA LEU A 43 -0.09 8.41 -3.40
C LEU A 43 -0.79 9.22 -2.31
N ALA A 44 -1.97 9.79 -2.59
CA ALA A 44 -2.76 10.53 -1.60
C ALA A 44 -3.09 9.66 -0.38
N ILE A 45 -3.55 8.41 -0.58
CA ILE A 45 -3.79 7.46 0.52
C ILE A 45 -2.50 7.09 1.24
N ALA A 46 -1.42 6.81 0.51
CA ALA A 46 -0.13 6.43 1.09
C ALA A 46 0.42 7.54 2.01
N TYR A 47 0.40 8.79 1.53
CA TYR A 47 0.86 9.94 2.32
C TYR A 47 -0.10 10.31 3.44
N ALA A 48 -1.41 10.13 3.27
CA ALA A 48 -2.36 10.29 4.37
C ALA A 48 -2.02 9.33 5.54
N GLY A 49 -1.66 8.08 5.23
CA GLY A 49 -1.19 7.12 6.25
C GLY A 49 0.06 7.58 7.00
N LEU A 50 1.01 8.25 6.31
CA LEU A 50 2.21 8.83 6.92
C LEU A 50 1.89 9.96 7.91
N VAL A 51 0.76 10.65 7.75
CA VAL A 51 0.31 11.70 8.70
C VAL A 51 -0.53 11.09 9.81
N ILE A 52 -1.49 10.23 9.46
CA ILE A 52 -2.45 9.63 10.39
C ILE A 52 -1.75 8.66 11.36
N GLY A 53 -0.76 7.89 10.90
CA GLY A 53 -0.05 6.90 11.71
C GLY A 53 0.66 7.49 12.93
N PRO A 54 1.57 8.47 12.76
CA PRO A 54 2.22 9.17 13.87
C PRO A 54 1.23 9.92 14.77
N ALA A 55 0.15 10.47 14.21
CA ALA A 55 -0.89 11.14 14.99
C ALA A 55 -1.63 10.16 15.93
N LEU A 56 -2.04 9.00 15.42
CA LEU A 56 -2.66 7.94 16.22
C LEU A 56 -1.69 7.38 17.27
N PHE A 57 -0.43 7.18 16.90
CA PHE A 57 0.61 6.75 17.84
C PHE A 57 0.79 7.79 18.97
N SER A 58 0.84 9.07 18.62
CA SER A 58 0.99 10.15 19.60
C SER A 58 -0.22 10.24 20.53
N LEU A 59 -1.43 10.01 20.03
CA LEU A 59 -2.66 9.94 20.85
C LEU A 59 -2.63 8.76 21.83
N LEU A 60 -2.15 7.59 21.40
CA LEU A 60 -1.99 6.43 22.28
C LEU A 60 -1.00 6.71 23.42
N VAL A 61 0.15 7.34 23.10
CA VAL A 61 1.13 7.69 24.12
C VAL A 61 0.60 8.79 25.04
N ALA A 62 -0.04 9.82 24.51
CA ALA A 62 -0.64 10.91 25.29
C ALA A 62 -1.78 10.43 26.21
N GLY A 63 -2.51 9.39 25.81
CA GLY A 63 -3.53 8.73 26.63
C GLY A 63 -3.00 7.90 27.80
N GLY A 64 -1.68 7.83 28.01
CA GLY A 64 -1.05 7.13 29.13
C GLY A 64 -0.76 5.64 28.90
N PHE A 65 -0.99 5.11 27.70
CA PHE A 65 -0.73 3.71 27.37
C PHE A 65 0.76 3.40 27.15
N GLY A 66 1.62 4.43 27.09
CA GLY A 66 3.05 4.31 26.91
C GLY A 66 3.48 3.90 25.50
N TYR A 67 4.79 3.98 25.23
CA TYR A 67 5.36 3.68 23.91
C TYR A 67 5.14 2.22 23.48
N SER A 68 5.15 1.28 24.43
CA SER A 68 4.96 -0.15 24.16
C SER A 68 3.63 -0.43 23.47
N ALA A 69 2.54 0.20 23.90
CA ALA A 69 1.22 0.04 23.29
C ALA A 69 1.20 0.59 21.86
N GLY A 70 1.82 1.74 21.61
CA GLY A 70 1.95 2.32 20.27
C GLY A 70 2.71 1.40 19.31
N TYR A 71 3.83 0.82 19.76
CA TYR A 71 4.60 -0.11 18.94
C TYR A 71 3.88 -1.44 18.69
N LEU A 72 3.15 -1.97 19.69
CA LEU A 72 2.31 -3.16 19.51
C LEU A 72 1.17 -2.90 18.52
N ALA A 73 0.54 -1.73 18.57
CA ALA A 73 -0.48 -1.35 17.60
C ALA A 73 0.11 -1.26 16.18
N ALA A 74 1.27 -0.64 16.01
CA ALA A 74 1.97 -0.58 14.73
C ALA A 74 2.34 -1.99 14.21
N ALA A 75 2.83 -2.87 15.09
CA ALA A 75 3.14 -4.25 14.76
C ALA A 75 1.89 -5.04 14.32
N ALA A 76 0.76 -4.84 14.99
CA ALA A 76 -0.51 -5.48 14.62
C ALA A 76 -0.98 -5.04 13.22
N VAL A 77 -0.88 -3.75 12.90
CA VAL A 77 -1.22 -3.22 11.56
C VAL A 77 -0.29 -3.82 10.49
N ALA A 78 1.01 -3.87 10.75
CA ALA A 78 1.98 -4.46 9.83
C ALA A 78 1.72 -5.96 9.59
N LEU A 79 1.41 -6.71 10.66
CA LEU A 79 1.04 -8.13 10.57
C LEU A 79 -0.26 -8.34 9.79
N ALA A 80 -1.27 -7.49 9.99
CA ALA A 80 -2.52 -7.55 9.24
C ALA A 80 -2.27 -7.32 7.73
N GLY A 81 -1.42 -6.34 7.37
CA GLY A 81 -1.03 -6.10 5.99
C GLY A 81 -0.26 -7.28 5.37
N ALA A 82 0.69 -7.85 6.12
CA ALA A 82 1.43 -9.04 5.68
C ALA A 82 0.49 -10.26 5.51
N ALA A 83 -0.45 -10.46 6.43
CA ALA A 83 -1.45 -11.52 6.33
C ALA A 83 -2.34 -11.34 5.10
N ALA A 84 -2.81 -10.11 4.82
CA ALA A 84 -3.63 -9.83 3.63
C ALA A 84 -2.89 -10.12 2.31
N LEU A 85 -1.56 -9.96 2.28
CA LEU A 85 -0.73 -10.31 1.13
C LEU A 85 -0.51 -11.82 0.98
N VAL A 86 -0.39 -12.56 2.09
CA VAL A 86 -0.11 -14.00 2.09
C VAL A 86 -1.39 -14.84 1.95
N ILE A 87 -2.53 -14.34 2.43
CA ILE A 87 -3.83 -15.00 2.31
C ILE A 87 -4.34 -14.76 0.88
N PRO A 88 -4.48 -15.81 0.04
CA PRO A 88 -5.02 -15.64 -1.29
C PRO A 88 -6.49 -15.18 -1.19
N LEU A 89 -6.78 -13.99 -1.71
CA LEU A 89 -8.16 -13.52 -1.86
C LEU A 89 -8.86 -14.41 -2.90
N PRO A 90 -10.12 -14.82 -2.66
CA PRO A 90 -10.91 -15.52 -3.68
C PRO A 90 -10.90 -14.75 -5.00
N PRO A 91 -10.82 -15.43 -6.16
CA PRO A 91 -10.83 -14.76 -7.44
C PRO A 91 -12.07 -13.87 -7.57
N ALA A 92 -11.85 -12.59 -7.86
CA ALA A 92 -12.94 -11.66 -8.08
C ALA A 92 -13.85 -12.20 -9.20
N PRO A 93 -15.19 -12.09 -9.06
CA PRO A 93 -16.10 -12.38 -10.15
C PRO A 93 -15.68 -11.57 -11.38
N THR A 94 -15.45 -12.24 -12.52
CA THR A 94 -15.09 -11.59 -13.78
C THR A 94 -16.15 -10.54 -14.12
N PRO A 95 -15.79 -9.25 -14.21
CA PRO A 95 -16.72 -8.22 -14.65
C PRO A 95 -17.25 -8.59 -16.03
N ASP A 96 -18.57 -8.62 -16.20
CA ASP A 96 -19.21 -8.82 -17.50
C ASP A 96 -18.95 -7.60 -18.40
N LEU A 97 -17.90 -7.69 -19.21
CA LEU A 97 -17.51 -6.68 -20.20
C LEU A 97 -18.54 -6.49 -21.32
N SER A 98 -19.58 -7.34 -21.41
CA SER A 98 -20.69 -7.18 -22.36
C SER A 98 -21.62 -6.01 -21.98
N THR A 99 -21.74 -5.71 -20.68
CA THR A 99 -22.55 -4.58 -20.20
C THR A 99 -21.82 -3.24 -20.34
N ALA A 100 -20.50 -3.20 -20.06
CA ALA A 100 -19.69 -1.99 -20.19
C ALA A 100 -19.54 -1.50 -21.65
N ALA A 101 -19.55 -2.42 -22.63
CA ALA A 101 -19.52 -2.06 -24.05
C ALA A 101 -20.82 -1.41 -24.56
N LYS A 102 -21.94 -1.58 -23.84
CA LYS A 102 -23.24 -1.00 -24.21
C LYS A 102 -23.43 0.45 -23.77
N ASP A 103 -22.68 0.88 -22.75
CA ASP A 103 -22.85 2.19 -22.11
C ASP A 103 -21.77 3.21 -22.51
N THR A 104 -20.90 2.89 -23.47
CA THR A 104 -19.96 3.85 -24.05
C THR A 104 -20.66 4.57 -25.22
N PRO A 105 -21.17 5.81 -25.06
CA PRO A 105 -21.60 6.58 -26.22
C PRO A 105 -20.38 6.81 -27.12
N CYS A 106 -20.48 6.38 -28.38
CA CYS A 106 -19.58 6.79 -29.45
C CYS A 106 -19.52 8.33 -29.43
N ALA A 107 -18.38 8.87 -29.02
CA ALA A 107 -18.04 10.28 -29.10
C ALA A 107 -16.73 10.41 -29.88
#